data_AF-A0A7C5ANE4-F1
#
_entry.id   AF-A0A7C5ANE4-F1
#
_cell.length_a   1.000
_cell.length_b   1.000
_cell.length_c   1.000
_cell.angle_alpha   90.00
_cell.angle_beta   90.00
_cell.angle_gamma   90.00
#
_symmetry.space_group_name_H-M   'P 1'
#
loop_
_entity.id
_entity.type
_entity.pdbx_description
1 polymer ?
#
loop_
_entity_poly.entity_id
_entity_poly.type
_entity_poly.pdbx_seq_one_letter_code
_entity_poly.pdbx_strand_id
1 'polypeptide(L)'
;MEQIKCPGQDTRFWKPDDIFTLECPKCGAEIEFFKDDTRRRCAWCGHLFYNPRIELGCAEYCQFADKCVPELMAERRAMLTFKERLRERVLALAPEEPDLPAYLDRGLTLATDLLKAEGGDPKVVFAAVLLHRIPIGEVQSLLTELETEPEIAQAILALLRGEAEERDLNRQIYQDVLALLSKERQPLEALHTRTAQRLAAGSQAAKN
;
A
#
# COMPACT_ATOMS: atom_id res chain seq x y z
N MET A 1 -14.75 -2.04 40.73
CA MET A 1 -13.77 -2.89 40.02
C MET A 1 -13.15 -2.01 38.97
N GLU A 2 -11.86 -1.70 39.11
CA GLU A 2 -11.14 -0.88 38.14
C GLU A 2 -11.09 -1.67 36.84
N GLN A 3 -11.79 -1.16 35.82
CA GLN A 3 -11.88 -1.81 34.53
C GLN A 3 -10.48 -1.70 33.91
N ILE A 4 -9.70 -2.77 33.98
CA ILE A 4 -8.37 -2.88 33.36
C ILE A 4 -8.60 -2.70 31.86
N LYS A 5 -8.50 -1.44 31.39
CA LYS A 5 -8.50 -1.11 29.97
C LYS A 5 -7.10 -1.40 29.45
N CYS A 6 -7.04 -2.01 28.27
CA CYS A 6 -5.78 -2.22 27.58
C CYS A 6 -5.08 -0.86 27.41
N PRO A 7 -3.82 -0.69 27.89
CA PRO A 7 -3.14 0.60 27.85
C PRO A 7 -3.08 1.23 26.44
N GLY A 8 -3.05 0.40 25.39
CA GLY A 8 -3.03 0.86 24.00
C GLY A 8 -4.36 1.40 23.46
N GLN A 9 -5.49 0.99 24.06
CA GLN A 9 -6.86 1.41 23.69
C GLN A 9 -7.44 2.44 24.68
N ASP A 10 -6.64 2.82 25.68
CA ASP A 10 -7.02 3.82 26.65
C ASP A 10 -6.56 5.19 26.15
N THR A 11 -7.53 5.98 25.67
CA THR A 11 -7.31 7.32 25.11
C THR A 11 -6.64 8.29 26.09
N ARG A 12 -6.62 7.97 27.39
CA ARG A 12 -5.88 8.75 28.41
C ARG A 12 -4.37 8.71 28.21
N PHE A 13 -3.84 7.66 27.57
CA PHE A 13 -2.41 7.54 27.24
C PHE A 13 -2.10 7.98 25.81
N TRP A 14 -3.10 8.48 25.08
CA TRP A 14 -2.87 8.95 23.73
C TRP A 14 -2.08 10.26 23.76
N LYS A 15 -1.14 10.37 22.83
CA LYS A 15 -0.33 11.56 22.62
C LYS A 15 -1.00 12.43 21.55
N PRO A 16 -0.67 13.73 21.48
CA PRO A 16 -1.16 14.60 20.41
C PRO A 16 -0.90 14.03 19.00
N ASP A 17 0.21 13.29 18.81
CA ASP A 17 0.56 12.68 17.51
C ASP A 17 -0.22 11.40 17.17
N ASP A 18 -1.04 10.87 18.10
CA ASP A 18 -1.91 9.70 17.89
C ASP A 18 -3.18 10.05 17.07
N ILE A 19 -3.44 11.35 16.86
CA ILE A 19 -4.42 11.88 15.93
C ILE A 19 -3.66 12.77 14.96
N PHE A 20 -3.82 12.54 13.67
CA PHE A 20 -3.10 13.30 12.65
C PHE A 20 -3.96 13.50 11.41
N THR A 21 -3.65 14.56 10.67
CA THR A 21 -4.36 14.90 9.45
C THR A 21 -3.56 14.42 8.24
N LEU A 22 -4.25 13.81 7.28
CA LEU A 22 -3.70 13.48 5.97
C LEU A 22 -4.57 14.09 4.88
N GLU A 23 -3.93 14.52 3.80
CA GLU A 23 -4.64 14.96 2.60
C GLU A 23 -5.22 13.74 1.86
N CYS A 24 -6.48 13.83 1.44
CA CYS A 24 -7.09 12.81 0.62
C CYS A 24 -6.36 12.74 -0.73
N PRO A 25 -5.84 11.57 -1.13
CA PRO A 25 -5.08 11.44 -2.38
C PRO A 25 -5.91 11.75 -3.64
N LYS A 26 -7.25 11.72 -3.54
CA LYS A 26 -8.15 12.00 -4.66
C LYS A 26 -8.51 13.48 -4.79
N CYS A 27 -8.77 14.17 -3.67
CA CYS A 27 -9.30 15.54 -3.71
C CYS A 27 -8.49 16.57 -2.93
N GLY A 28 -7.41 16.16 -2.26
CA GLY A 28 -6.56 17.03 -1.44
C GLY A 28 -7.19 17.51 -0.14
N ALA A 29 -8.41 17.07 0.18
CA ALA A 29 -9.09 17.51 1.39
C ALA A 29 -8.43 16.89 2.63
N GLU A 30 -8.26 17.69 3.68
CA GLU A 30 -7.75 17.22 4.97
C GLU A 30 -8.74 16.26 5.65
N ILE A 31 -8.24 15.08 6.00
CA ILE A 31 -8.97 14.03 6.71
C ILE A 31 -8.21 13.69 7.98
N GLU A 32 -8.91 13.73 9.10
CA GLU A 32 -8.38 13.32 10.40
C GLU A 32 -8.39 11.79 10.52
N PHE A 33 -7.23 11.24 10.85
CA PHE A 33 -7.01 9.83 11.17
C PHE A 33 -6.60 9.68 12.63
N PHE A 34 -7.11 8.61 13.22
CA PHE A 34 -6.65 8.09 14.50
C PHE A 34 -5.62 6.98 14.26
N LYS A 35 -4.70 6.79 15.20
CA LYS A 35 -3.65 5.75 15.13
C LYS A 35 -4.16 4.33 14.87
N ASP A 36 -5.41 4.04 15.26
CA ASP A 36 -6.05 2.74 15.12
C ASP A 36 -7.05 2.67 13.97
N ASP A 37 -7.29 3.76 13.25
CA ASP A 37 -8.05 3.73 12.00
C ASP A 37 -7.26 3.01 10.91
N THR A 38 -7.81 1.92 10.36
CA THR A 38 -7.17 1.16 9.27
C THR A 38 -7.27 1.89 7.93
N ARG A 39 -8.43 2.47 7.66
CA ARG A 39 -8.80 3.22 6.46
C ARG A 39 -9.93 4.17 6.80
N ARG A 40 -10.01 5.29 6.10
CA ARG A 40 -11.13 6.23 6.20
C ARG A 40 -11.68 6.61 4.85
N ARG A 41 -12.99 6.85 4.84
CA ARG A 41 -13.68 7.40 3.68
C ARG A 41 -13.61 8.92 3.76
N CYS A 42 -13.11 9.55 2.70
CA CYS A 42 -13.09 11.00 2.56
C CYS A 42 -14.53 11.52 2.60
N ALA A 43 -14.82 12.44 3.54
CA ALA A 43 -16.13 13.07 3.66
C ALA A 43 -16.50 13.95 2.45
N TRP A 44 -15.51 14.40 1.68
CA TRP A 44 -15.69 15.32 0.55
C TRP A 44 -15.94 14.61 -0.78
N CYS A 45 -15.15 13.58 -1.10
CA CYS A 45 -15.23 12.89 -2.40
C CYS A 45 -15.63 11.42 -2.32
N GLY A 46 -15.83 10.89 -1.12
CA GLY A 46 -16.21 9.49 -0.89
C GLY A 46 -15.11 8.46 -1.13
N HIS A 47 -13.89 8.87 -1.47
CA HIS A 47 -12.77 7.95 -1.68
C HIS A 47 -12.34 7.30 -0.37
N LEU A 48 -12.27 5.98 -0.35
CA LEU A 48 -11.76 5.19 0.77
C LEU A 48 -10.25 5.03 0.60
N PHE A 49 -9.47 5.46 1.58
CA PHE A 49 -8.01 5.30 1.53
C PHE A 49 -7.46 4.87 2.89
N TYR A 50 -6.36 4.11 2.83
CA TYR A 50 -5.74 3.49 3.98
C TYR A 50 -4.91 4.49 4.77
N ASN A 51 -4.83 4.23 6.08
CA ASN A 51 -3.95 4.98 6.96
C ASN A 51 -2.49 4.54 6.74
N PRO A 52 -1.60 5.37 6.17
CA PRO A 52 -0.18 5.03 5.99
C PRO A 52 0.58 4.86 7.31
N ARG A 53 0.09 5.45 8.39
CA ARG A 53 0.68 5.40 9.73
C ARG A 53 0.00 4.35 10.61
N ILE A 54 -0.73 3.41 10.03
CA ILE A 54 -1.35 2.34 10.82
C ILE A 54 -0.26 1.53 11.54
N GLU A 55 -0.12 1.81 12.83
CA GLU A 55 0.74 1.06 13.71
C GLU A 55 -0.15 0.18 14.58
N LEU A 56 -0.09 -1.13 14.36
CA LEU A 56 -0.74 -2.11 15.23
C LEU A 56 -0.28 -1.94 16.70
N GLY A 57 0.89 -1.34 16.91
CA GLY A 57 1.47 -1.09 18.22
C GLY A 57 1.54 -2.39 19.01
N CYS A 58 0.93 -2.42 20.19
CA CYS A 58 0.87 -3.64 20.99
C CYS A 58 0.10 -4.79 20.33
N ALA A 59 -0.82 -4.51 19.41
CA ALA A 59 -1.61 -5.54 18.74
C ALA A 59 -0.77 -6.40 17.78
N GLU A 60 0.40 -5.94 17.35
CA GLU A 60 1.26 -6.72 16.45
C GLU A 60 1.78 -8.00 17.09
N TYR A 61 2.10 -7.95 18.39
CA TYR A 61 2.72 -9.03 19.14
C TYR A 61 1.82 -9.57 20.27
N CYS A 62 0.63 -8.99 20.47
CA CYS A 62 -0.30 -9.43 21.51
C CYS A 62 -1.12 -10.64 21.07
N GLN A 63 -1.04 -11.74 21.83
CA GLN A 63 -1.84 -12.95 21.63
C GLN A 63 -3.37 -12.73 21.70
N PHE A 64 -3.81 -11.59 22.25
CA PHE A 64 -5.24 -11.24 22.38
C PHE A 64 -5.70 -10.23 21.31
N ALA A 65 -4.85 -9.84 20.36
CA ALA A 65 -5.16 -8.83 19.35
C ALA A 65 -6.42 -9.15 18.54
N ASP A 66 -6.67 -10.41 18.20
CA ASP A 66 -7.88 -10.86 17.49
C ASP A 66 -9.18 -10.58 18.29
N LYS A 67 -9.07 -10.40 19.62
CA LYS A 67 -10.22 -10.02 20.48
C LYS A 67 -10.30 -8.51 20.71
N CYS A 68 -9.18 -7.81 20.65
CA CYS A 68 -9.09 -6.38 20.96
C CYS A 68 -9.39 -5.50 19.74
N VAL A 69 -8.86 -5.87 18.57
CA VAL A 69 -9.00 -5.13 17.30
C VAL A 69 -9.32 -6.12 16.17
N PRO A 70 -10.45 -6.86 16.25
CA PRO A 70 -10.77 -7.94 15.33
C PRO A 70 -10.81 -7.51 13.87
N GLU A 71 -11.39 -6.34 13.60
CA GLU A 71 -11.54 -5.80 12.24
C GLU A 71 -10.18 -5.47 11.62
N LEU A 72 -9.31 -4.78 12.36
CA LEU A 72 -7.95 -4.45 11.92
C LEU A 72 -7.10 -5.71 11.69
N MET A 73 -7.20 -6.73 12.55
CA MET A 73 -6.48 -8.00 12.37
C MET A 73 -7.01 -8.79 11.18
N ALA A 74 -8.33 -8.80 10.96
CA ALA A 74 -8.97 -9.43 9.82
C ALA A 74 -8.57 -8.74 8.51
N GLU A 75 -8.62 -7.40 8.45
CA GLU A 75 -8.20 -6.63 7.28
C GLU A 75 -6.72 -6.83 6.97
N ARG A 76 -5.85 -6.86 7.99
CA ARG A 76 -4.42 -7.16 7.80
C ARG A 76 -4.21 -8.56 7.23
N ARG A 77 -4.87 -9.57 7.80
CA ARG A 77 -4.75 -10.95 7.33
C ARG A 77 -5.24 -11.09 5.90
N ALA A 78 -6.40 -10.49 5.59
CA ALA A 78 -6.94 -10.45 4.23
C ALA A 78 -5.96 -9.79 3.24
N MET A 79 -5.32 -8.68 3.62
CA MET A 79 -4.34 -8.01 2.78
C MET A 79 -3.06 -8.83 2.57
N LEU A 80 -2.52 -9.45 3.62
CA LEU A 80 -1.36 -10.34 3.52
C LEU A 80 -1.66 -11.55 2.62
N THR A 81 -2.78 -12.23 2.88
CA THR A 81 -3.23 -13.37 2.09
C THR A 81 -3.48 -12.99 0.63
N PHE A 82 -4.07 -11.82 0.37
CA PHE A 82 -4.27 -11.32 -1.00
C PHE A 82 -2.93 -11.12 -1.72
N LYS A 83 -1.98 -10.43 -1.08
CA LYS A 83 -0.64 -10.17 -1.64
C LYS A 83 0.12 -11.48 -1.94
N GLU A 84 0.10 -12.42 -0.99
CA GLU A 84 0.79 -13.71 -1.12
C GLU A 84 0.18 -14.56 -2.24
N ARG A 85 -1.15 -14.73 -2.25
CA ARG A 85 -1.86 -15.49 -3.28
C ARG A 85 -1.66 -14.90 -4.67
N LEU A 86 -1.70 -13.56 -4.80
CA LEU A 86 -1.47 -12.90 -6.07
C LEU A 86 -0.04 -13.11 -6.57
N ARG A 87 0.95 -12.99 -5.67
CA ARG A 87 2.36 -13.25 -6.00
C ARG A 87 2.57 -14.68 -6.47
N GLU A 88 2.04 -15.67 -5.74
CA GLU A 88 2.15 -17.08 -6.13
C GLU A 88 1.53 -17.34 -7.50
N ARG A 89 0.37 -16.74 -7.78
CA ARG A 89 -0.31 -16.91 -9.06
C ARG A 89 0.45 -16.27 -10.23
N VAL A 90 1.04 -15.10 -10.02
CA VAL A 90 1.92 -14.44 -11.00
C VAL A 90 3.15 -15.31 -11.29
N LEU A 91 3.79 -15.86 -10.27
CA LEU A 91 4.95 -16.75 -10.45
C LEU A 91 4.58 -18.03 -11.19
N ALA A 92 3.39 -18.59 -10.92
CA ALA A 92 2.90 -19.78 -11.62
C ALA A 92 2.63 -19.54 -13.13
N LEU A 93 2.37 -18.30 -13.55
CA LEU A 93 2.17 -17.94 -14.95
C LEU A 93 3.49 -17.72 -15.72
N ALA A 94 4.59 -17.47 -15.01
CA ALA A 94 5.90 -17.21 -15.60
C ALA A 94 7.02 -18.08 -14.99
N PRO A 95 6.90 -19.42 -15.05
CA PRO A 95 7.88 -20.33 -14.46
C PRO A 95 9.26 -20.27 -15.14
N GLU A 96 9.32 -19.80 -16.39
CA GLU A 96 10.55 -19.67 -17.20
C GLU A 96 11.41 -18.45 -16.82
N GLU A 97 10.96 -17.59 -15.89
CA GLU A 97 11.70 -16.40 -15.47
C GLU A 97 12.31 -16.56 -14.06
N PRO A 98 13.56 -17.06 -13.92
CA PRO A 98 14.16 -17.35 -12.62
C PRO A 98 14.44 -16.10 -11.77
N ASP A 99 14.62 -14.94 -12.41
CA ASP A 99 14.86 -13.66 -11.73
C ASP A 99 13.56 -12.97 -11.27
N LEU A 100 12.39 -13.44 -11.73
CA LEU A 100 11.10 -12.81 -11.45
C LEU A 100 10.78 -12.75 -9.95
N PRO A 101 11.00 -13.80 -9.12
CA PRO A 101 10.75 -13.72 -7.68
C PRO A 101 11.52 -12.57 -7.00
N ALA A 102 12.82 -12.47 -7.27
CA ALA A 102 13.68 -11.43 -6.68
C ALA A 102 13.27 -10.03 -7.16
N TYR A 103 12.87 -9.91 -8.43
CA TYR A 103 12.35 -8.67 -9.00
C TYR A 103 11.05 -8.22 -8.33
N LEU A 104 10.08 -9.13 -8.16
CA LEU A 104 8.80 -8.84 -7.49
C LEU A 104 9.01 -8.49 -6.02
N ASP A 105 9.89 -9.21 -5.32
CA ASP A 105 10.17 -8.94 -3.90
C ASP A 105 10.79 -7.55 -3.71
N ARG A 106 11.75 -7.18 -4.55
CA ARG A 106 12.31 -5.82 -4.57
C ARG A 106 11.24 -4.77 -4.84
N GLY A 107 10.32 -5.04 -5.78
CA GLY A 107 9.21 -4.15 -6.10
C GLY A 107 8.26 -3.94 -4.93
N LEU A 108 7.89 -5.03 -4.23
CA LEU A 108 7.06 -4.97 -3.04
C LEU A 108 7.74 -4.24 -1.87
N THR A 109 9.05 -4.39 -1.69
CA THR A 109 9.80 -3.62 -0.68
C THR A 109 9.72 -2.13 -0.97
N LEU A 110 10.03 -1.71 -2.21
CA LEU A 110 9.96 -0.30 -2.62
C LEU A 110 8.54 0.26 -2.47
N ALA A 111 7.53 -0.48 -2.93
CA ALA A 111 6.13 -0.11 -2.77
C ALA A 111 5.75 0.07 -1.30
N THR A 112 6.24 -0.82 -0.42
CA THR A 112 5.98 -0.73 1.02
C THR A 112 6.57 0.54 1.62
N ASP A 113 7.81 0.89 1.27
CA ASP A 113 8.49 2.08 1.79
C ASP A 113 7.79 3.37 1.32
N LEU A 114 7.36 3.40 0.06
CA LEU A 114 6.63 4.54 -0.51
C LEU A 114 5.23 4.68 0.10
N LEU A 115 4.46 3.59 0.19
CA LEU A 115 3.12 3.61 0.78
C LEU A 115 3.12 4.07 2.25
N LYS A 116 4.13 3.65 3.04
CA LYS A 116 4.29 4.08 4.43
C LYS A 116 4.54 5.58 4.57
N ALA A 117 5.28 6.16 3.62
CA ALA A 117 5.70 7.56 3.71
C ALA A 117 4.70 8.52 3.05
N GLU A 118 4.10 8.12 1.93
CA GLU A 118 3.31 9.01 1.08
C GLU A 118 1.80 8.84 1.25
N GLY A 119 1.32 7.69 1.77
CA GLY A 119 -0.10 7.35 1.69
C GLY A 119 -0.45 6.51 0.47
N GLY A 120 -1.70 6.11 0.34
CA GLY A 120 -2.21 5.34 -0.80
C GLY A 120 -2.89 4.03 -0.39
N ASP A 121 -3.42 3.32 -1.37
CA ASP A 121 -4.07 2.02 -1.19
C ASP A 121 -3.06 0.88 -1.42
N PRO A 122 -2.66 0.14 -0.35
CA PRO A 122 -1.70 -0.94 -0.48
C PRO A 122 -2.19 -2.09 -1.36
N LYS A 123 -3.49 -2.43 -1.32
CA LYS A 123 -4.03 -3.51 -2.16
C LYS A 123 -3.89 -3.15 -3.64
N VAL A 124 -4.23 -1.91 -4.00
CA VAL A 124 -4.15 -1.41 -5.37
C VAL A 124 -2.69 -1.35 -5.85
N VAL A 125 -1.80 -0.71 -5.09
CA VAL A 125 -0.40 -0.54 -5.50
C VAL A 125 0.35 -1.86 -5.54
N PHE A 126 0.23 -2.72 -4.52
CA PHE A 126 0.89 -4.04 -4.54
C PHE A 126 0.38 -4.90 -5.69
N ALA A 127 -0.92 -4.90 -5.97
CA ALA A 127 -1.45 -5.63 -7.11
C ALA A 127 -0.92 -5.08 -8.44
N ALA A 128 -0.91 -3.77 -8.64
CA ALA A 128 -0.37 -3.16 -9.84
C ALA A 128 1.12 -3.52 -10.04
N VAL A 129 1.92 -3.43 -8.98
CA VAL A 129 3.35 -3.82 -9.01
C VAL A 129 3.53 -5.31 -9.31
N LEU A 130 2.68 -6.20 -8.80
CA LEU A 130 2.78 -7.64 -9.11
C LEU A 130 2.32 -7.97 -10.54
N LEU A 131 1.35 -7.23 -11.05
CA LEU A 131 0.66 -7.55 -12.30
C LEU A 131 1.17 -6.77 -13.53
N HIS A 132 2.08 -5.81 -13.38
CA HIS A 132 2.49 -4.94 -14.50
C HIS A 132 3.14 -5.66 -15.70
N ARG A 133 3.66 -6.87 -15.51
CA ARG A 133 4.23 -7.70 -16.59
C ARG A 133 3.25 -8.72 -17.16
N ILE A 134 2.04 -8.79 -16.60
CA ILE A 134 0.99 -9.71 -17.01
C ILE A 134 0.07 -9.01 -18.03
N PRO A 135 -0.32 -9.68 -19.13
CA PRO A 135 -1.27 -9.11 -20.08
C PRO A 135 -2.60 -8.75 -19.40
N ILE A 136 -3.14 -7.56 -19.72
CA ILE A 136 -4.37 -7.04 -19.10
C ILE A 136 -5.56 -8.02 -19.17
N GLY A 137 -5.64 -8.83 -20.24
CA GLY A 137 -6.69 -9.85 -20.38
C GLY A 137 -6.64 -10.93 -19.29
N GLU A 138 -5.44 -11.32 -18.86
CA GLU A 138 -5.23 -12.30 -17.79
C GLU A 138 -5.42 -11.68 -16.40
N VAL A 139 -5.05 -10.40 -16.24
CA VAL A 139 -5.20 -9.65 -14.99
C VAL A 139 -6.65 -9.68 -14.49
N GLN A 140 -7.62 -9.45 -15.37
CA GLN A 140 -9.04 -9.43 -14.97
C GLN A 140 -9.51 -10.80 -14.47
N SER A 141 -9.04 -11.88 -15.07
CA SER A 141 -9.33 -13.24 -14.62
C SER A 141 -8.74 -13.51 -13.23
N LEU A 142 -7.49 -13.10 -13.00
CA LEU A 142 -6.80 -13.26 -11.72
C LEU A 142 -7.50 -12.50 -10.59
N LEU A 143 -7.88 -11.24 -10.83
CA LEU A 143 -8.57 -10.44 -9.82
C LEU A 143 -9.94 -11.02 -9.47
N THR A 144 -10.63 -11.61 -10.45
CA THR A 144 -11.90 -12.30 -10.25
C THR A 144 -11.72 -13.61 -9.46
N GLU A 145 -10.71 -14.41 -9.81
CA GLU A 145 -10.35 -15.66 -9.12
C GLU A 145 -10.01 -15.42 -7.63
N LEU A 146 -9.41 -14.27 -7.33
CA LEU A 146 -9.06 -13.86 -5.97
C LEU A 146 -10.20 -13.14 -5.23
N GLU A 147 -11.41 -13.07 -5.81
CA GLU A 147 -12.59 -12.40 -5.24
C GLU A 147 -12.31 -10.94 -4.87
N THR A 148 -11.54 -10.25 -5.70
CA THR A 148 -11.17 -8.84 -5.46
C THR A 148 -12.40 -7.95 -5.55
N GLU A 149 -12.53 -7.03 -4.60
CA GLU A 149 -13.60 -6.03 -4.57
C GLU A 149 -13.65 -5.25 -5.92
N PRO A 150 -14.83 -5.05 -6.54
CA PRO A 150 -14.93 -4.44 -7.87
C PRO A 150 -14.30 -3.06 -7.97
N GLU A 151 -14.41 -2.24 -6.93
CA GLU A 151 -13.82 -0.90 -6.85
C GLU A 151 -12.28 -0.97 -6.90
N ILE A 152 -11.69 -1.91 -6.16
CA ILE A 152 -10.23 -2.15 -6.14
C ILE A 152 -9.77 -2.72 -7.48
N ALA A 153 -10.51 -3.67 -8.05
CA ALA A 153 -10.17 -4.26 -9.33
C ALA A 153 -10.17 -3.21 -10.46
N GLN A 154 -11.16 -2.30 -10.46
CA GLN A 154 -11.21 -1.18 -11.40
C GLN A 154 -10.02 -0.23 -11.23
N ALA A 155 -9.66 0.12 -10.00
CA ALA A 155 -8.50 0.97 -9.72
C ALA A 155 -7.19 0.33 -10.22
N ILE A 156 -6.99 -0.98 -9.97
CA ILE A 156 -5.82 -1.73 -10.45
C ILE A 156 -5.76 -1.70 -11.99
N LEU A 157 -6.87 -1.98 -12.66
CA LEU A 157 -6.92 -1.99 -14.13
C LEU A 157 -6.66 -0.60 -14.71
N ALA A 158 -7.22 0.45 -14.11
CA ALA A 158 -6.99 1.84 -14.54
C ALA A 158 -5.51 2.24 -14.42
N LEU A 159 -4.83 1.82 -13.34
CA LEU A 159 -3.39 2.02 -13.17
C LEU A 159 -2.57 1.30 -14.25
N LEU A 160 -2.85 0.03 -14.49
CA LEU A 160 -2.12 -0.78 -15.47
C LEU A 160 -2.32 -0.30 -16.91
N ARG A 161 -3.48 0.28 -17.22
CA ARG A 161 -3.78 0.89 -18.53
C ARG A 161 -3.23 2.31 -18.69
N GLY A 162 -2.78 2.93 -17.60
CA GLY A 162 -2.40 4.35 -17.60
C GLY A 162 -3.57 5.32 -17.71
N GLU A 163 -4.79 4.86 -17.42
CA GLU A 163 -6.04 5.64 -17.45
C GLU A 163 -6.29 6.41 -16.14
N ALA A 164 -5.53 6.10 -15.09
CA ALA A 164 -5.60 6.83 -13.82
C ALA A 164 -5.15 8.30 -13.98
N GLU A 165 -5.79 9.20 -13.24
CA GLU A 165 -5.48 10.62 -13.25
C GLU A 165 -4.02 10.89 -12.82
N GLU A 166 -3.37 11.90 -13.39
CA GLU A 166 -1.97 12.23 -13.04
C GLU A 166 -1.77 12.58 -11.56
N ARG A 167 -2.83 13.10 -10.91
CA ARG A 167 -2.84 13.44 -9.49
C ARG A 167 -3.16 12.25 -8.58
N ASP A 168 -3.52 11.10 -9.13
CA ASP A 168 -3.78 9.90 -8.34
C ASP A 168 -2.48 9.44 -7.66
N LEU A 169 -2.48 9.45 -6.33
CA LEU A 169 -1.31 9.06 -5.54
C LEU A 169 -0.89 7.60 -5.80
N ASN A 170 -1.84 6.69 -6.01
CA ASN A 170 -1.52 5.28 -6.30
C ASN A 170 -0.78 5.16 -7.64
N ARG A 171 -1.13 6.01 -8.62
CA ARG A 171 -0.43 6.10 -9.91
C ARG A 171 0.99 6.58 -9.75
N GLN A 172 1.17 7.67 -9.00
CA GLN A 172 2.49 8.25 -8.75
C GLN A 172 3.42 7.25 -8.04
N ILE A 173 2.92 6.60 -6.99
CA ILE A 173 3.68 5.57 -6.25
C ILE A 173 4.02 4.39 -7.17
N TYR A 174 3.04 3.88 -7.92
CA TYR A 174 3.27 2.78 -8.86
C TYR A 174 4.34 3.13 -9.91
N GLN A 175 4.27 4.33 -10.50
CA GLN A 175 5.25 4.82 -11.47
C GLN A 175 6.65 4.95 -10.85
N ASP A 176 6.74 5.50 -9.64
CA ASP A 176 8.00 5.61 -8.91
C ASP A 176 8.61 4.23 -8.58
N VAL A 177 7.79 3.25 -8.21
CA VAL A 177 8.26 1.87 -8.00
C VAL A 177 8.87 1.32 -9.29
N LEU A 178 8.19 1.46 -10.43
CA LEU A 178 8.70 0.97 -11.71
C LEU A 178 9.99 1.71 -12.12
N ALA A 179 10.05 3.02 -11.92
CA ALA A 179 11.24 3.82 -12.17
C ALA A 179 12.43 3.34 -11.32
N LEU A 180 12.21 3.08 -10.03
CA LEU A 180 13.25 2.59 -9.10
C LEU A 180 13.65 1.11 -9.34
N LEU A 181 12.73 0.32 -9.88
CA LEU A 181 13.00 -1.06 -10.30
C LEU A 181 13.85 -1.12 -11.57
N SER A 182 13.68 -0.15 -12.46
CA SER A 182 14.42 -0.07 -13.72
C SER A 182 15.94 -0.09 -13.46
N LYS A 183 16.70 -0.77 -14.32
CA LYS A 183 18.16 -0.83 -14.23
C LYS A 183 18.80 0.52 -14.61
N GLU A 184 18.05 1.40 -15.24
CA GLU A 184 18.49 2.71 -15.72
C GLU A 184 18.41 3.75 -14.61
N ARG A 185 19.40 4.65 -14.55
CA ARG A 185 19.43 5.70 -13.55
C ARG A 185 18.44 6.79 -13.95
N GLN A 186 17.31 6.85 -13.25
CA GLN A 186 16.30 7.88 -13.47
C GLN A 186 16.73 9.22 -12.85
N PRO A 187 16.56 10.35 -13.55
CA PRO A 187 16.73 11.67 -12.96
C PRO A 187 15.69 11.89 -11.86
N LEU A 188 16.06 12.60 -10.78
CA LEU A 188 15.17 12.81 -9.63
C LEU A 188 13.86 13.51 -10.03
N GLU A 189 13.91 14.35 -11.06
CA GLU A 189 12.76 15.09 -11.60
C GLU A 189 11.72 14.19 -12.29
N ALA A 190 12.10 12.95 -12.64
CA ALA A 190 11.18 11.96 -13.20
C ALA A 190 10.39 11.20 -12.11
N LEU A 191 10.75 11.36 -10.83
CA LEU A 191 10.07 10.74 -9.71
C LEU A 191 9.02 11.69 -9.13
N HIS A 192 7.82 11.17 -8.92
CA HIS A 192 6.65 11.93 -8.51
C HIS A 192 6.61 12.20 -7.00
N THR A 193 7.07 11.25 -6.18
CA THR A 193 7.04 11.35 -4.72
C THR A 193 8.38 11.77 -4.13
N ARG A 194 8.34 12.51 -3.01
CA ARG A 194 9.55 12.98 -2.32
C ARG A 194 10.34 11.80 -1.75
N THR A 195 9.65 10.76 -1.28
CA THR A 195 10.30 9.56 -0.76
C THR A 195 11.03 8.81 -1.86
N ALA A 196 10.46 8.69 -3.08
CA ALA A 196 11.16 8.08 -4.20
C ALA A 196 12.43 8.85 -4.56
N GLN A 197 12.36 10.20 -4.61
CA GLN A 197 13.52 11.05 -4.85
C GLN A 197 14.64 10.82 -3.81
N ARG A 198 14.28 10.70 -2.52
CA ARG A 198 15.24 10.40 -1.46
C ARG A 198 15.87 9.01 -1.60
N LEU A 199 15.07 7.99 -1.91
CA LEU A 199 15.57 6.61 -2.11
C LEU A 199 16.53 6.54 -3.31
N ALA A 200 16.19 7.21 -4.42
CA ALA A 200 17.05 7.33 -5.58
C ALA A 200 18.36 8.04 -5.24
N ALA A 201 18.32 9.18 -4.53
CA ALA A 201 19.52 9.90 -4.12
C ALA A 201 20.43 9.08 -3.18
N GLY A 202 19.86 8.32 -2.24
CA GLY A 202 20.62 7.44 -1.34
C GLY A 202 21.32 6.29 -2.07
N SER A 203 20.66 5.67 -3.06
CA SER A 203 21.28 4.64 -3.90
C SER A 203 22.43 5.20 -4.77
N GLN A 204 22.31 6.46 -5.18
CA GLN A 204 23.33 7.16 -5.96
C GLN A 204 24.56 7.56 -5.13
N ALA A 205 24.38 7.87 -3.85
CA ALA A 205 25.49 8.21 -2.94
C ALA A 205 26.32 6.97 -2.53
N ALA A 206 25.71 5.77 -2.46
CA ALA A 206 26.38 4.53 -2.06
C ALA A 206 27.22 3.87 -3.17
N LYS A 207 27.15 4.36 -4.42
CA LYS A 207 27.88 3.83 -5.59
C LYS A 207 29.05 4.71 -6.04
N ASN A 208 29.28 5.84 -5.37
CA ASN A 208 30.46 6.70 -5.54
C ASN A 208 31.44 6.47 -4.39
#